data_AF-A0A371KPL2-F1
#
_entry.id   AF-A0A371KPL2-F1
#
_cell.length_a   1.000
_cell.length_b   1.000
_cell.length_c   1.000
_cell.angle_alpha   90.00
_cell.angle_beta   90.00
_cell.angle_gamma   90.00
#
_symmetry.space_group_name_H-M   'P 1'
#
loop_
_entity.id
_entity.type
_entity.pdbx_description
1 polymer ?
#
loop_
_entity_poly.entity_id
_entity_poly.type
_entity_poly.pdbx_seq_one_letter_code
_entity_poly.pdbx_strand_id
1 'polypeptide(L)'
;MRWSPLARSEYRTVLTSKGAWILALLVVLWGFRPTYAGWDAVGRNITIGYVQIGVDLFLPIGALLLSYQSLIDERTTGSIKFLLGLPLTRTQILLGKTGGRFVGVGTAAVAATLVLAAIGLIEHGTFALLPFLGTLVATLLFAGVMVAIGVFVSTVARRTVTAATGVFAYFLATVFWSRIVTSLYTAVTGVPVDPYDAPASGPLFLALRLTPDGAYNVLTNWFLGVGNSTELFHIVYTKLEPGVSVNAFVVEAAFDGGGPWYLHPALSLVVLLVWAVVPVALARRAFTRGDAL
;
A
#
# COMPACT_ATOMS: atom_id res chain seq x y z
N MET A 1 3.30 19.02 20.71
CA MET A 1 1.97 19.35 20.13
C MET A 1 0.87 18.82 21.05
N ARG A 2 -0.26 19.53 21.23
CA ARG A 2 -1.31 19.16 22.21
C ARG A 2 -1.97 17.78 21.98
N TRP A 3 -1.87 17.22 20.77
CA TRP A 3 -2.47 15.94 20.38
C TRP A 3 -1.57 14.71 20.59
N SER A 4 -0.33 14.89 21.08
CA SER A 4 0.59 13.75 21.30
C SER A 4 0.09 12.69 22.28
N PRO A 5 -0.64 13.02 23.37
CA PRO A 5 -1.17 11.98 24.26
C PRO A 5 -2.20 11.08 23.56
N LEU A 6 -3.06 11.66 22.71
CA LEU A 6 -4.04 10.93 21.90
C LEU A 6 -3.35 10.02 20.88
N ALA A 7 -2.33 10.52 20.18
CA ALA A 7 -1.57 9.68 19.25
C ALA A 7 -0.89 8.51 19.97
N ARG A 8 -0.36 8.74 21.18
CA ARG A 8 0.28 7.69 21.99
C ARG A 8 -0.72 6.64 22.47
N SER A 9 -1.94 7.03 22.84
CA SER A 9 -2.98 6.07 23.20
C SER A 9 -3.40 5.23 22.01
N GLU A 10 -3.63 5.83 20.83
CA GLU A 10 -3.99 5.11 19.60
C GLU A 10 -2.89 4.14 19.15
N TYR A 11 -1.64 4.59 19.19
CA TYR A 11 -0.47 3.73 18.94
C TYR A 11 -0.46 2.51 19.84
N ARG A 12 -0.65 2.70 21.16
CA ARG A 12 -0.71 1.61 22.13
C ARG A 12 -1.85 0.65 21.83
N THR A 13 -3.04 1.17 21.52
CA THR A 13 -4.21 0.35 21.15
C THR A 13 -3.88 -0.60 20.00
N VAL A 14 -3.23 -0.11 18.94
CA VAL A 14 -2.83 -0.94 17.81
C VAL A 14 -1.77 -1.97 18.22
N LEU A 15 -0.73 -1.56 18.93
CA LEU A 15 0.36 -2.47 19.31
C LEU A 15 -0.05 -3.57 20.29
N THR A 16 -1.00 -3.30 21.18
CA THR A 16 -1.54 -4.31 22.08
C THR A 16 -2.57 -5.21 21.41
N SER A 17 -3.02 -4.85 20.21
CA SER A 17 -3.95 -5.68 19.44
C SER A 17 -3.23 -6.91 18.87
N LYS A 18 -3.90 -8.07 18.91
CA LYS A 18 -3.40 -9.27 18.23
C LYS A 18 -3.32 -9.06 16.71
N GLY A 19 -4.21 -8.23 16.16
CA GLY A 19 -4.30 -7.99 14.71
C GLY A 19 -3.02 -7.41 14.10
N ALA A 20 -2.34 -6.49 14.79
CA ALA A 20 -1.07 -5.92 14.31
C ALA A 20 0.04 -6.98 14.19
N TRP A 21 0.13 -7.89 15.17
CA TRP A 21 1.13 -8.95 15.16
C TRP A 21 0.75 -10.12 14.26
N ILE A 22 -0.54 -10.42 14.10
CA ILE A 22 -1.03 -11.35 13.06
C ILE A 22 -0.66 -10.82 11.68
N LEU A 23 -0.87 -9.52 11.42
CA LEU A 23 -0.44 -8.89 10.17
C LEU A 23 1.07 -9.06 9.96
N ALA A 24 1.88 -8.72 10.97
CA ALA A 24 3.34 -8.88 10.86
C ALA A 24 3.74 -10.34 10.56
N LEU A 25 3.12 -11.31 11.24
CA LEU A 25 3.34 -12.73 11.01
C LEU A 25 2.94 -13.15 9.59
N LEU A 26 1.77 -12.72 9.11
CA LEU A 26 1.30 -13.04 7.76
C LEU A 26 2.22 -12.45 6.67
N VAL A 27 2.70 -11.22 6.86
CA VAL A 27 3.69 -10.59 5.96
C VAL A 27 4.98 -11.42 5.92
N VAL A 28 5.47 -11.90 7.07
CA VAL A 28 6.68 -12.75 7.12
C VAL A 28 6.43 -14.09 6.44
N LEU A 29 5.38 -14.80 6.83
CA LEU A 29 5.07 -16.15 6.31
C LEU A 29 4.77 -16.14 4.82
N TRP A 30 4.08 -15.11 4.32
CA TRP A 30 3.77 -15.00 2.90
C TRP A 30 4.92 -14.42 2.08
N GLY A 31 5.66 -13.46 2.65
CA GLY A 31 6.75 -12.77 1.99
C GLY A 31 7.96 -13.68 1.77
N PHE A 32 8.30 -14.54 2.75
CA PHE A 32 9.39 -15.48 2.60
C PHE A 32 9.06 -16.57 1.58
N ARG A 33 9.48 -16.35 0.33
CA ARG A 33 9.23 -17.23 -0.82
C ARG A 33 10.47 -17.34 -1.69
N PRO A 34 11.48 -18.14 -1.28
CA PRO A 34 12.64 -18.39 -2.12
C PRO A 34 12.20 -19.03 -3.43
N THR A 35 12.61 -18.44 -4.54
CA THR A 35 12.34 -18.93 -5.90
C THR A 35 13.58 -18.73 -6.77
N TYR A 36 13.79 -19.62 -7.74
CA TYR A 36 14.89 -19.49 -8.71
C TYR A 36 14.74 -18.22 -9.55
N ALA A 37 13.55 -17.96 -10.09
CA ALA A 37 13.27 -16.74 -10.85
C ALA A 37 13.55 -15.46 -10.03
N GLY A 38 13.19 -15.46 -8.74
CA GLY A 38 13.50 -14.32 -7.86
C GLY A 38 15.00 -14.18 -7.57
N TRP A 39 15.73 -15.29 -7.48
CA TRP A 39 17.18 -15.27 -7.30
C TRP A 39 17.90 -14.76 -8.55
N ASP A 40 17.50 -15.22 -9.73
CA ASP A 40 18.07 -14.77 -10.99
C ASP A 40 17.76 -13.29 -11.24
N ALA A 41 16.59 -12.82 -10.80
CA ALA A 41 16.19 -11.42 -10.92
C ALA A 41 17.07 -10.44 -10.15
N VAL A 42 17.39 -10.75 -8.89
CA VAL A 42 17.95 -9.74 -7.95
C VAL A 42 19.08 -10.28 -7.07
N GLY A 43 19.47 -11.55 -7.22
CA GLY A 43 20.49 -12.22 -6.43
C GLY A 43 20.23 -12.09 -4.93
N ARG A 44 21.23 -11.63 -4.18
CA ARG A 44 21.11 -11.42 -2.72
C ARG A 44 20.03 -10.41 -2.33
N ASN A 45 19.64 -9.51 -3.22
CA ASN A 45 18.54 -8.57 -2.97
C ASN A 45 17.16 -9.25 -2.97
N ILE A 46 17.07 -10.56 -3.18
CA ILE A 46 15.83 -11.35 -3.04
C ILE A 46 15.17 -11.15 -1.66
N THR A 47 15.97 -10.89 -0.62
CA THR A 47 15.50 -10.53 0.71
C THR A 47 14.57 -9.31 0.70
N ILE A 48 14.87 -8.31 -0.13
CA ILE A 48 14.05 -7.11 -0.32
C ILE A 48 12.78 -7.47 -1.12
N GLY A 49 12.90 -8.38 -2.08
CA GLY A 49 11.77 -8.97 -2.80
C GLY A 49 10.76 -9.68 -1.88
N TYR A 50 11.22 -10.38 -0.83
CA TYR A 50 10.33 -10.97 0.17
C TYR A 50 9.47 -9.93 0.89
N VAL A 51 10.04 -8.77 1.19
CA VAL A 51 9.30 -7.65 1.79
C VAL A 51 8.22 -7.17 0.83
N GLN A 52 8.55 -6.99 -0.46
CA GLN A 52 7.56 -6.61 -1.48
C GLN A 52 6.39 -7.60 -1.53
N ILE A 53 6.68 -8.90 -1.68
CA ILE A 53 5.66 -9.96 -1.79
C ILE A 53 4.74 -9.98 -0.55
N GLY A 54 5.30 -9.91 0.65
CA GLY A 54 4.52 -9.97 1.89
C GLY A 54 3.65 -8.73 2.08
N VAL A 55 4.22 -7.55 1.83
CA VAL A 55 3.57 -6.25 2.01
C VAL A 55 2.45 -6.03 1.00
N ASP A 56 2.69 -6.34 -0.27
CA ASP A 56 1.75 -6.13 -1.37
C ASP A 56 0.37 -6.73 -1.08
N LEU A 57 0.32 -7.97 -0.58
CA LEU A 57 -0.93 -8.65 -0.28
C LEU A 57 -1.52 -8.26 1.09
N PHE A 58 -0.71 -8.33 2.15
CA PHE A 58 -1.24 -8.30 3.52
C PHE A 58 -1.30 -6.91 4.15
N LEU A 59 -0.38 -6.01 3.82
CA LEU A 59 -0.39 -4.66 4.38
C LEU A 59 -1.67 -3.88 4.04
N PRO A 60 -2.19 -3.86 2.80
CA PRO A 60 -3.43 -3.13 2.51
C PRO A 60 -4.60 -3.59 3.38
N ILE A 61 -4.86 -4.90 3.42
CA ILE A 61 -5.97 -5.46 4.21
C ILE A 61 -5.76 -5.21 5.70
N GLY A 62 -4.58 -5.55 6.23
CA GLY A 62 -4.28 -5.42 7.64
C GLY A 62 -4.34 -3.99 8.14
N ALA A 63 -3.74 -3.06 7.39
CA ALA A 63 -3.74 -1.64 7.74
C ALA A 63 -5.15 -1.03 7.68
N LEU A 64 -5.96 -1.40 6.69
CA LEU A 64 -7.37 -0.99 6.62
C LEU A 64 -8.17 -1.54 7.80
N LEU A 65 -8.06 -2.84 8.10
CA LEU A 65 -8.77 -3.49 9.21
C LEU A 65 -8.39 -2.91 10.57
N LEU A 66 -7.12 -2.53 10.76
CA LEU A 66 -6.64 -1.91 11.99
C LEU A 66 -7.01 -0.42 12.11
N SER A 67 -7.51 0.21 11.05
CA SER A 67 -7.75 1.66 10.99
C SER A 67 -9.21 2.06 10.78
N TYR A 68 -10.04 1.23 10.14
CA TYR A 68 -11.43 1.58 9.83
C TYR A 68 -12.33 1.72 11.07
N GLN A 69 -11.95 1.10 12.18
CA GLN A 69 -12.68 1.20 13.45
C GLN A 69 -12.28 2.42 14.29
N SER A 70 -11.26 3.18 13.87
CA SER A 70 -10.65 4.25 14.65
C SER A 70 -11.56 5.41 15.08
N LEU A 71 -12.73 5.62 14.47
CA LEU A 71 -13.76 6.56 14.93
C LEU A 71 -15.11 5.88 15.17
N ILE A 72 -15.36 4.76 14.49
CA ILE A 72 -16.62 4.04 14.59
C ILE A 72 -16.78 3.42 15.98
N ASP A 73 -15.71 2.88 16.55
CA ASP A 73 -15.75 2.30 17.88
C ASP A 73 -16.09 3.34 18.94
N GLU A 74 -15.58 4.57 18.82
CA GLU A 74 -15.95 5.64 19.75
C GLU A 74 -17.40 6.11 19.58
N ARG A 75 -17.96 6.01 18.37
CA ARG A 75 -19.37 6.31 18.13
C ARG A 75 -20.27 5.23 18.73
N THR A 76 -19.98 3.96 18.46
CA THR A 76 -20.80 2.84 18.91
C THR A 76 -20.76 2.69 20.43
N THR A 77 -19.62 2.99 21.06
CA THR A 77 -19.46 3.01 22.53
C THR A 77 -19.97 4.30 23.17
N GLY A 78 -20.33 5.32 22.40
CA GLY A 78 -20.74 6.64 22.89
C GLY A 78 -19.60 7.48 23.49
N SER A 79 -18.36 6.99 23.44
CA SER A 79 -17.18 7.65 24.00
C SER A 79 -16.71 8.86 23.18
N ILE A 80 -17.26 9.07 21.98
CA ILE A 80 -16.98 10.24 21.14
C ILE A 80 -17.22 11.58 21.86
N LYS A 81 -18.17 11.63 22.81
CA LYS A 81 -18.43 12.84 23.62
C LYS A 81 -17.26 13.21 24.52
N PHE A 82 -16.58 12.22 25.11
CA PHE A 82 -15.37 12.46 25.91
C PHE A 82 -14.23 12.98 25.03
N LEU A 83 -14.08 12.39 23.85
CA LEU A 83 -13.06 12.79 22.90
C LEU A 83 -13.26 14.24 22.41
N LEU A 84 -14.51 14.65 22.19
CA LEU A 84 -14.86 16.03 21.83
C LEU A 84 -14.82 17.01 23.02
N GLY A 85 -14.88 16.51 24.25
CA GLY A 85 -14.69 17.32 25.46
C GLY A 85 -13.22 17.69 25.72
N LEU A 86 -12.28 17.05 25.03
CA LEU A 86 -10.86 17.42 25.11
C LEU A 86 -10.65 18.82 24.51
N PRO A 87 -9.67 19.60 25.01
CA PRO A 87 -9.31 20.92 24.47
C PRO A 87 -8.51 20.78 23.16
N LEU A 88 -9.02 20.00 22.21
CA LEU A 88 -8.45 19.69 20.90
C LEU A 88 -9.43 20.08 19.80
N THR A 89 -8.91 20.66 18.73
CA THR A 89 -9.71 20.88 17.52
C THR A 89 -10.01 19.55 16.82
N ARG A 90 -11.10 19.51 16.07
CA ARG A 90 -11.47 18.36 15.22
C ARG A 90 -10.34 17.89 14.29
N THR A 91 -9.53 18.83 13.79
CA THR A 91 -8.37 18.52 12.94
C THR A 91 -7.24 17.88 13.77
N GLN A 92 -6.96 18.38 14.97
CA GLN A 92 -5.95 17.79 15.87
C GLN A 92 -6.33 16.37 16.32
N ILE A 93 -7.62 16.12 16.55
CA ILE A 93 -8.15 14.78 16.83
C ILE A 93 -7.84 13.84 15.67
N LEU A 94 -8.21 14.24 14.45
CA LEU A 94 -8.00 13.42 13.25
C LEU A 94 -6.52 13.12 13.03
N LEU A 95 -5.65 14.14 13.10
CA LEU A 95 -4.20 13.97 12.96
C LEU A 95 -3.62 13.08 14.06
N GLY A 96 -4.11 13.20 15.29
CA GLY A 96 -3.70 12.34 16.41
C GLY A 96 -4.09 10.87 16.17
N LYS A 97 -5.31 10.62 15.68
CA LYS A 97 -5.78 9.28 15.34
C LYS A 97 -5.01 8.67 14.18
N THR A 98 -4.94 9.39 13.05
CA THR A 98 -4.21 8.92 11.87
C THR A 98 -2.73 8.70 12.20
N GLY A 99 -2.08 9.63 12.90
CA GLY A 99 -0.68 9.51 13.29
C GLY A 99 -0.43 8.35 14.26
N GLY A 100 -1.26 8.19 15.29
CA GLY A 100 -1.13 7.07 16.23
C GLY A 100 -1.33 5.71 15.58
N ARG A 101 -2.34 5.57 14.70
CA ARG A 101 -2.60 4.36 13.91
C ARG A 101 -1.45 4.07 12.94
N PHE A 102 -0.93 5.10 12.27
CA PHE A 102 0.22 4.98 11.38
C PHE A 102 1.45 4.44 12.11
N VAL A 103 1.80 5.00 13.27
CA VAL A 103 2.95 4.50 14.05
C VAL A 103 2.70 3.07 14.50
N GLY A 104 1.47 2.71 14.91
CA GLY A 104 1.14 1.35 15.35
C GLY A 104 1.28 0.31 14.24
N VAL A 105 0.65 0.57 13.09
CA VAL A 105 0.73 -0.30 11.90
C VAL A 105 2.15 -0.30 11.33
N GLY A 106 2.80 0.87 11.29
CA GLY A 106 4.18 1.04 10.84
C GLY A 106 5.17 0.23 11.68
N THR A 107 5.01 0.19 13.00
CA THR A 107 5.85 -0.66 13.87
C THR A 107 5.70 -2.14 13.54
N ALA A 108 4.47 -2.62 13.29
CA ALA A 108 4.24 -4.01 12.88
C ALA A 108 4.88 -4.31 11.50
N ALA A 109 4.75 -3.39 10.55
CA ALA A 109 5.37 -3.50 9.23
C ALA A 109 6.91 -3.49 9.29
N VAL A 110 7.50 -2.61 10.12
CA VAL A 110 8.94 -2.57 10.39
C VAL A 110 9.40 -3.88 11.03
N ALA A 111 8.67 -4.37 12.04
CA ALA A 111 9.01 -5.64 12.68
C ALA A 111 9.03 -6.80 11.67
N ALA A 112 8.00 -6.92 10.82
CA ALA A 112 7.95 -7.93 9.77
C ALA A 112 9.11 -7.78 8.77
N THR A 113 9.40 -6.55 8.34
CA THR A 113 10.51 -6.24 7.42
C THR A 113 11.87 -6.63 8.03
N LEU A 114 12.08 -6.33 9.31
CA LEU A 114 13.32 -6.68 10.02
C LEU A 114 13.46 -8.19 10.22
N VAL A 115 12.36 -8.90 10.48
CA VAL A 115 12.37 -10.37 10.55
C VAL A 115 12.73 -10.97 9.19
N LEU A 116 12.11 -10.51 8.10
CA LEU A 116 12.46 -10.94 6.74
C LEU A 116 13.92 -10.61 6.40
N ALA A 117 14.40 -9.43 6.79
CA ALA A 117 15.79 -9.04 6.62
C ALA A 117 16.75 -9.96 7.38
N ALA A 118 16.42 -10.35 8.61
CA ALA A 118 17.22 -11.27 9.41
C ALA A 118 17.25 -12.67 8.79
N ILE A 119 16.10 -13.21 8.38
CA ILE A 119 16.00 -14.50 7.67
C ILE A 119 16.85 -14.44 6.40
N GLY A 120 16.67 -13.40 5.58
CA GLY A 120 17.41 -13.26 4.34
C GLY A 120 18.92 -13.07 4.52
N LEU A 121 19.35 -12.39 5.59
CA LEU A 121 20.77 -12.25 5.92
C LEU A 121 21.41 -13.60 6.30
N ILE A 122 20.68 -14.47 7.00
CA ILE A 122 21.13 -15.80 7.38
C ILE A 122 21.20 -16.73 6.15
N GLU A 123 20.16 -16.73 5.32
CA GLU A 123 20.03 -17.64 4.17
C GLU A 123 20.87 -17.20 2.96
N HIS A 124 20.88 -15.90 2.64
CA HIS A 124 21.40 -15.37 1.37
C HIS A 124 22.61 -14.44 1.54
N GLY A 125 22.96 -14.10 2.79
CA GLY A 125 24.04 -13.18 3.12
C GLY A 125 23.67 -11.70 2.93
N THR A 126 24.68 -10.86 2.79
CA THR A 126 24.49 -9.40 2.73
C THR A 126 23.83 -8.94 1.44
N PHE A 127 22.85 -8.04 1.57
CA PHE A 127 22.12 -7.41 0.46
C PHE A 127 22.34 -5.89 0.45
N ALA A 128 21.93 -5.23 -0.62
CA ALA A 128 22.16 -3.81 -0.82
C ALA A 128 21.33 -2.96 0.17
N LEU A 129 22.02 -2.17 0.99
CA LEU A 129 21.39 -1.35 2.04
C LEU A 129 20.48 -0.26 1.47
N LEU A 130 20.89 0.41 0.39
CA LEU A 130 20.14 1.54 -0.15
C LEU A 130 18.77 1.12 -0.73
N PRO A 131 18.67 0.08 -1.59
CA PRO A 131 17.38 -0.47 -2.00
C PRO A 131 16.52 -0.97 -0.84
N PHE A 132 17.14 -1.56 0.20
CA PHE A 132 16.41 -2.01 1.38
C PHE A 132 15.78 -0.83 2.15
N LEU A 133 16.54 0.23 2.40
CA LEU A 133 16.03 1.45 3.04
C LEU A 133 14.96 2.14 2.18
N GLY A 134 15.16 2.18 0.87
CA GLY A 134 14.16 2.68 -0.08
C GLY A 134 12.84 1.91 0.03
N THR A 135 12.90 0.58 -0.01
CA THR A 135 11.73 -0.29 0.16
C THR A 135 11.08 -0.11 1.53
N LEU A 136 11.85 0.00 2.61
CA LEU A 136 11.30 0.25 3.96
C LEU A 136 10.55 1.59 4.02
N VAL A 137 11.10 2.66 3.44
CA VAL A 137 10.42 3.96 3.36
C VAL A 137 9.16 3.86 2.51
N ALA A 138 9.20 3.15 1.38
CA ALA A 138 8.04 2.90 0.53
C ALA A 138 6.94 2.12 1.26
N THR A 139 7.31 1.09 2.03
CA THR A 139 6.40 0.28 2.87
C THR A 139 5.73 1.14 3.93
N LEU A 140 6.49 2.02 4.60
CA LEU A 140 5.93 2.95 5.58
C LEU A 140 5.00 3.97 4.91
N LEU A 141 5.38 4.54 3.77
CA LEU A 141 4.51 5.44 3.03
C LEU A 141 3.20 4.74 2.65
N PHE A 142 3.28 3.52 2.11
CA PHE A 142 2.14 2.70 1.75
C PHE A 142 1.26 2.35 2.97
N ALA A 143 1.85 1.99 4.12
CA ALA A 143 1.11 1.82 5.37
C ALA A 143 0.35 3.09 5.76
N GLY A 144 0.99 4.26 5.65
CA GLY A 144 0.38 5.57 5.89
C GLY A 144 -0.81 5.84 4.97
N VAL A 145 -0.69 5.50 3.68
CA VAL A 145 -1.79 5.60 2.71
C VAL A 145 -2.96 4.72 3.15
N MET A 146 -2.72 3.46 3.47
CA MET A 146 -3.79 2.53 3.86
C MET A 146 -4.47 2.95 5.16
N VAL A 147 -3.71 3.46 6.13
CA VAL A 147 -4.25 4.05 7.36
C VAL A 147 -5.11 5.28 7.05
N ALA A 148 -4.66 6.18 6.16
CA ALA A 148 -5.41 7.35 5.75
C ALA A 148 -6.77 6.99 5.13
N ILE A 149 -6.79 5.98 4.25
CA ILE A 149 -8.02 5.45 3.65
C ILE A 149 -8.93 4.84 4.72
N GLY A 150 -8.38 4.02 5.63
CA GLY A 150 -9.15 3.42 6.72
C GLY A 150 -9.81 4.45 7.63
N VAL A 151 -9.05 5.49 8.04
CA VAL A 151 -9.59 6.61 8.82
C VAL A 151 -10.66 7.38 8.04
N PHE A 152 -10.45 7.63 6.75
CA PHE A 152 -11.46 8.28 5.90
C PHE A 152 -12.77 7.49 5.87
N VAL A 153 -12.71 6.17 5.63
CA VAL A 153 -13.90 5.31 5.69
C VAL A 153 -14.56 5.38 7.07
N SER A 154 -13.77 5.36 8.15
CA SER A 154 -14.26 5.51 9.52
C SER A 154 -15.02 6.82 9.75
N THR A 155 -14.55 7.92 9.16
CA THR A 155 -15.22 9.23 9.31
C THR A 155 -16.57 9.28 8.60
N VAL A 156 -16.68 8.71 7.40
CA VAL A 156 -17.86 8.80 6.53
C VAL A 156 -18.92 7.76 6.90
N ALA A 157 -18.50 6.55 7.27
CA ALA A 157 -19.43 5.47 7.58
C ALA A 157 -20.05 5.66 8.97
N ARG A 158 -21.38 5.60 9.05
CA ARG A 158 -22.14 5.72 10.31
C ARG A 158 -22.26 4.41 11.10
N ARG A 159 -22.11 3.26 10.43
CA ARG A 159 -22.26 1.92 11.01
C ARG A 159 -21.02 1.07 10.72
N THR A 160 -20.66 0.18 11.64
CA THR A 160 -19.52 -0.74 11.50
C THR A 160 -19.64 -1.60 10.24
N VAL A 161 -20.83 -2.13 9.96
CA VAL A 161 -21.09 -2.95 8.77
C VAL A 161 -20.83 -2.15 7.50
N THR A 162 -21.34 -0.91 7.41
CA THR A 162 -21.12 -0.04 6.22
C THR A 162 -19.64 0.27 6.00
N ALA A 163 -18.88 0.48 7.07
CA ALA A 163 -17.44 0.72 6.97
C ALA A 163 -16.67 -0.52 6.52
N ALA A 164 -17.01 -1.68 7.08
CA ALA A 164 -16.44 -2.96 6.68
C ALA A 164 -16.74 -3.26 5.20
N THR A 165 -17.99 -3.03 4.75
CA THR A 165 -18.37 -3.16 3.34
C THR A 165 -17.59 -2.19 2.46
N GLY A 166 -17.39 -0.93 2.88
CA GLY A 166 -16.59 0.04 2.13
C GLY A 166 -15.12 -0.35 2.00
N VAL A 167 -14.51 -0.82 3.10
CA VAL A 167 -13.13 -1.36 3.09
C VAL A 167 -13.02 -2.57 2.15
N PHE A 168 -13.96 -3.50 2.24
CA PHE A 168 -13.97 -4.71 1.41
C PHE A 168 -14.19 -4.37 -0.07
N ALA A 169 -15.11 -3.45 -0.38
CA ALA A 169 -15.34 -2.99 -1.74
C ALA A 169 -14.12 -2.28 -2.33
N TYR A 170 -13.43 -1.45 -1.53
CA TYR A 170 -12.16 -0.83 -1.93
C TYR A 170 -11.10 -1.90 -2.23
N PHE A 171 -10.93 -2.88 -1.32
CA PHE A 171 -9.99 -3.97 -1.52
C PHE A 171 -10.27 -4.77 -2.81
N LEU A 172 -11.54 -5.12 -3.07
CA LEU A 172 -11.93 -5.79 -4.31
C LEU A 172 -11.66 -4.92 -5.54
N ALA A 173 -11.96 -3.61 -5.49
CA ALA A 173 -11.69 -2.70 -6.60
C ALA A 173 -10.19 -2.64 -6.93
N THR A 174 -9.32 -2.70 -5.91
CA THR A 174 -7.87 -2.80 -6.08
C THR A 174 -7.45 -4.13 -6.71
N VAL A 175 -7.94 -5.26 -6.19
CA VAL A 175 -7.62 -6.61 -6.73
C VAL A 175 -8.03 -6.75 -8.19
N PHE A 176 -9.17 -6.17 -8.57
CA PHE A 176 -9.66 -6.19 -9.95
C PHE A 176 -9.21 -4.98 -10.78
N TRP A 177 -8.35 -4.11 -10.25
CA TRP A 177 -8.01 -2.84 -10.88
C TRP A 177 -7.44 -3.01 -12.29
N SER A 178 -6.50 -3.94 -12.47
CA SER A 178 -5.93 -4.23 -13.79
C SER A 178 -7.03 -4.58 -14.79
N ARG A 179 -7.98 -5.46 -14.42
CA ARG A 179 -9.12 -5.82 -15.29
C ARG A 179 -10.05 -4.65 -15.56
N ILE A 180 -10.31 -3.80 -14.56
CA ILE A 180 -11.13 -2.60 -14.71
C ILE A 180 -10.48 -1.66 -15.71
N VAL A 181 -9.19 -1.36 -15.54
CA VAL A 181 -8.43 -0.46 -16.42
C VAL A 181 -8.36 -0.99 -17.84
N THR A 182 -8.02 -2.26 -18.04
CA THR A 182 -7.90 -2.84 -19.39
C THR A 182 -9.25 -2.89 -20.12
N SER A 183 -10.33 -3.21 -19.40
CA SER A 183 -11.69 -3.19 -19.95
C SER A 183 -12.13 -1.78 -20.34
N LEU A 184 -11.91 -0.80 -19.47
CA LEU A 184 -12.23 0.61 -19.75
C LEU A 184 -11.40 1.16 -20.90
N TYR A 185 -10.10 0.85 -20.93
CA TYR A 185 -9.21 1.24 -22.02
C TYR A 185 -9.70 0.68 -23.36
N THR A 186 -10.03 -0.61 -23.40
CA THR A 186 -10.56 -1.26 -24.61
C THR A 186 -11.88 -0.63 -25.04
N ALA A 187 -12.79 -0.36 -24.10
CA ALA A 187 -14.08 0.26 -24.39
C ALA A 187 -13.95 1.69 -24.95
N VAL A 188 -12.98 2.48 -24.47
CA VAL A 188 -12.76 3.87 -24.89
C VAL A 188 -11.98 3.97 -26.19
N THR A 189 -10.97 3.11 -26.39
CA THR A 189 -10.04 3.21 -27.53
C THR A 189 -10.37 2.26 -28.68
N GLY A 190 -11.16 1.22 -28.43
CA GLY A 190 -11.40 0.12 -29.37
C GLY A 190 -10.23 -0.83 -29.54
N VAL A 191 -9.10 -0.62 -28.84
CA VAL A 191 -7.91 -1.47 -28.92
C VAL A 191 -7.96 -2.54 -27.81
N PRO A 192 -8.02 -3.83 -28.16
CA PRO A 192 -7.94 -4.90 -27.18
C PRO A 192 -6.61 -4.85 -26.41
N VAL A 193 -6.67 -5.06 -25.09
CA VAL A 193 -5.47 -5.12 -24.26
C VAL A 193 -5.14 -6.57 -23.94
N ASP A 194 -4.06 -7.07 -24.55
CA ASP A 194 -3.48 -8.36 -24.22
C ASP A 194 -2.29 -8.16 -23.25
N PRO A 195 -2.30 -8.73 -22.03
CA PRO A 195 -1.14 -8.68 -21.15
C PRO A 195 0.11 -9.39 -21.68
N TYR A 196 -0.03 -10.30 -22.65
CA TYR A 196 1.12 -10.94 -23.30
C TYR A 196 1.81 -10.01 -24.30
N ASP A 197 1.04 -9.17 -25.00
CA ASP A 197 1.52 -8.20 -25.98
C ASP A 197 0.77 -6.86 -25.78
N ALA A 198 1.15 -6.15 -24.71
CA ALA A 198 0.42 -4.97 -24.27
C ALA A 198 0.67 -3.79 -25.23
N PRO A 199 -0.37 -3.03 -25.60
CA PRO A 199 -0.18 -1.87 -26.46
C PRO A 199 0.73 -0.83 -25.80
N ALA A 200 1.63 -0.23 -26.58
CA ALA A 200 2.57 0.81 -26.18
C ALA A 200 1.85 2.15 -25.84
N SER A 201 1.03 2.14 -24.79
CA SER A 201 0.11 3.23 -24.45
C SER A 201 0.41 3.81 -23.07
N GLY A 202 0.97 5.01 -23.06
CA GLY A 202 1.32 5.67 -21.80
C GLY A 202 0.13 5.85 -20.85
N PRO A 203 -1.05 6.29 -21.32
CA PRO A 203 -2.24 6.39 -20.47
C PRO A 203 -2.68 5.06 -19.84
N LEU A 204 -2.53 3.93 -20.54
CA LEU A 204 -2.85 2.60 -19.99
C LEU A 204 -1.96 2.28 -18.79
N PHE A 205 -0.64 2.35 -18.96
CA PHE A 205 0.32 2.07 -17.90
C PHE A 205 0.21 3.06 -16.74
N LEU A 206 -0.09 4.32 -17.02
CA LEU A 206 -0.37 5.31 -15.97
C LEU A 206 -1.62 4.95 -15.17
N ALA A 207 -2.71 4.55 -15.85
CA ALA A 207 -3.95 4.15 -15.20
C ALA A 207 -3.77 2.91 -14.31
N LEU A 208 -3.01 1.90 -14.78
CA LEU A 208 -2.67 0.72 -13.98
C LEU A 208 -1.95 1.09 -12.68
N ARG A 209 -1.08 2.11 -12.70
CA ARG A 209 -0.30 2.58 -11.54
C ARG A 209 -1.12 3.38 -10.51
N LEU A 210 -2.34 3.81 -10.83
CA LEU A 210 -3.08 4.73 -9.95
C LEU A 210 -3.47 4.12 -8.60
N THR A 211 -3.42 2.80 -8.43
CA THR A 211 -3.67 2.18 -7.12
C THR A 211 -2.45 2.29 -6.20
N PRO A 212 -2.66 2.40 -4.87
CA PRO A 212 -1.56 2.47 -3.91
C PRO A 212 -0.58 1.29 -3.95
N ASP A 213 -1.07 0.06 -4.11
CA ASP A 213 -0.29 -1.16 -4.32
C ASP A 213 0.52 -1.11 -5.63
N GLY A 214 -0.11 -0.74 -6.74
CA GLY A 214 0.58 -0.61 -8.03
C GLY A 214 1.70 0.43 -7.98
N ALA A 215 1.46 1.59 -7.34
CA ALA A 215 2.48 2.61 -7.12
C ALA A 215 3.61 2.11 -6.19
N TYR A 216 3.28 1.38 -5.12
CA TYR A 216 4.25 0.74 -4.23
C TYR A 216 5.13 -0.26 -4.99
N ASN A 217 4.55 -1.11 -5.84
CA ASN A 217 5.28 -2.10 -6.63
C ASN A 217 6.20 -1.45 -7.66
N VAL A 218 5.73 -0.45 -8.41
CA VAL A 218 6.60 0.30 -9.33
C VAL A 218 7.80 0.92 -8.61
N LEU A 219 7.57 1.50 -7.43
CA LEU A 219 8.62 2.16 -6.65
C LEU A 219 9.67 1.17 -6.13
N THR A 220 9.22 0.03 -5.61
CA THR A 220 10.10 -1.03 -5.09
C THR A 220 10.82 -1.79 -6.19
N ASN A 221 10.17 -2.03 -7.33
CA ASN A 221 10.79 -2.57 -8.54
C ASN A 221 11.89 -1.66 -9.06
N TRP A 222 11.69 -0.34 -9.01
CA TRP A 222 12.72 0.62 -9.37
C TRP A 222 13.96 0.56 -8.47
N PHE A 223 13.77 0.39 -7.16
CA PHE A 223 14.89 0.20 -6.23
C PHE A 223 15.62 -1.13 -6.45
N LEU A 224 14.90 -2.17 -6.87
CA LEU A 224 15.45 -3.48 -7.20
C LEU A 224 16.11 -3.53 -8.58
N GLY A 225 15.82 -2.57 -9.46
CA GLY A 225 16.36 -2.51 -10.82
C GLY A 225 15.76 -3.54 -11.79
N VAL A 226 14.55 -4.05 -11.52
CA VAL A 226 13.94 -5.15 -12.29
C VAL A 226 13.04 -4.69 -13.44
N GLY A 227 12.69 -3.41 -13.51
CA GLY A 227 11.82 -2.84 -14.55
C GLY A 227 10.64 -2.06 -13.99
N ASN A 228 9.85 -1.48 -14.87
CA ASN A 228 8.79 -0.56 -14.52
C ASN A 228 7.41 -1.19 -14.72
N SER A 229 6.83 -1.66 -13.61
CA SER A 229 5.56 -2.37 -13.61
C SER A 229 4.89 -2.34 -12.25
N THR A 230 3.57 -2.47 -12.24
CA THR A 230 2.74 -2.67 -11.04
C THR A 230 2.78 -4.11 -10.53
N GLU A 231 3.38 -5.03 -11.27
CA GLU A 231 3.55 -6.44 -10.88
C GLU A 231 4.70 -6.63 -9.87
N LEU A 232 4.76 -7.81 -9.25
CA LEU A 232 5.84 -8.19 -8.33
C LEU A 232 7.17 -8.37 -9.06
N PHE A 233 8.29 -8.06 -8.40
CA PHE A 233 9.62 -8.04 -9.03
C PHE A 233 9.97 -9.28 -9.87
N HIS A 234 9.63 -10.47 -9.37
CA HIS A 234 9.94 -11.73 -10.06
C HIS A 234 9.08 -11.94 -11.31
N ILE A 235 7.84 -11.46 -11.32
CA ILE A 235 6.96 -11.49 -12.50
C ILE A 235 7.50 -10.53 -13.56
N VAL A 236 7.92 -9.34 -13.15
CA VAL A 236 8.52 -8.33 -14.05
C VAL A 236 9.78 -8.89 -14.70
N TYR A 237 10.67 -9.48 -13.90
CA TYR A 237 11.87 -10.10 -14.41
C TYR A 237 11.56 -11.22 -15.42
N THR A 238 10.69 -12.17 -15.07
CA THR A 238 10.28 -13.25 -15.98
C THR A 238 9.63 -12.74 -17.27
N LYS A 239 8.92 -11.60 -17.24
CA LYS A 239 8.35 -10.98 -18.45
C LYS A 239 9.41 -10.41 -19.40
N LEU A 240 10.55 -9.97 -18.86
CA LEU A 240 11.64 -9.40 -19.64
C LEU A 240 12.66 -10.47 -20.09
N GLU A 241 12.53 -11.71 -19.63
CA GLU A 241 13.37 -12.82 -20.08
C GLU A 241 13.08 -13.18 -21.55
N PRO A 242 14.12 -13.26 -22.42
CA PRO A 242 13.93 -13.61 -23.81
C PRO A 242 13.26 -14.98 -24.01
N GLY A 243 12.22 -15.02 -24.82
CA GLY A 243 11.51 -16.27 -25.16
C GLY A 243 10.51 -16.75 -24.10
N VAL A 244 10.31 -16.00 -23.02
CA VAL A 244 9.31 -16.29 -21.99
C VAL A 244 8.09 -15.37 -22.19
N SER A 245 6.89 -15.93 -22.15
CA SER A 245 5.65 -15.17 -22.25
C SER A 245 4.79 -15.38 -21.01
N VAL A 246 4.63 -14.31 -20.23
CA VAL A 246 3.78 -14.29 -19.03
C VAL A 246 2.79 -13.13 -19.10
N ASN A 247 1.68 -13.29 -18.38
CA ASN A 247 0.63 -12.29 -18.25
C ASN A 247 1.08 -11.20 -17.28
N ALA A 248 1.65 -10.11 -17.80
CA ALA A 248 2.21 -9.02 -17.01
C ALA A 248 2.34 -7.75 -17.84
N PHE A 249 1.96 -6.61 -17.25
CA PHE A 249 2.15 -5.30 -17.87
C PHE A 249 3.49 -4.70 -17.46
N VAL A 250 4.47 -4.71 -18.36
CA VAL A 250 5.80 -4.13 -18.12
C VAL A 250 6.09 -3.08 -19.19
N VAL A 251 6.48 -1.88 -18.78
CA VAL A 251 6.71 -0.75 -19.70
C VAL A 251 7.81 -1.08 -20.70
N GLU A 252 8.91 -1.66 -20.23
CA GLU A 252 10.06 -2.02 -21.08
C GLU A 252 9.72 -3.11 -22.11
N ALA A 253 8.71 -3.95 -21.86
CA ALA A 253 8.23 -4.95 -22.81
C ALA A 253 7.30 -4.36 -23.89
N ALA A 254 6.65 -3.23 -23.60
CA ALA A 254 5.68 -2.60 -24.51
C ALA A 254 6.26 -1.43 -25.30
N PHE A 255 7.37 -0.82 -24.87
CA PHE A 255 7.94 0.37 -25.51
C PHE A 255 9.37 0.13 -26.01
N ASP A 256 9.56 0.22 -27.32
CA ASP A 256 10.89 0.20 -27.96
C ASP A 256 11.60 1.56 -27.77
N GLY A 257 12.46 1.68 -26.75
CA GLY A 257 13.32 2.87 -26.57
C GLY A 257 12.89 3.85 -25.47
N GLY A 258 12.09 3.40 -24.51
CA GLY A 258 11.73 4.16 -23.32
C GLY A 258 10.33 4.77 -23.41
N GLY A 259 9.50 4.52 -22.38
CA GLY A 259 8.14 5.03 -22.31
C GLY A 259 8.06 6.54 -22.09
N PRO A 260 6.85 7.14 -22.17
CA PRO A 260 6.65 8.56 -21.88
C PRO A 260 7.22 8.98 -20.52
N TRP A 261 7.73 10.22 -20.43
CA TRP A 261 8.39 10.73 -19.22
C TRP A 261 7.54 10.60 -17.94
N TYR A 262 6.22 10.70 -18.06
CA TYR A 262 5.29 10.58 -16.94
C TYR A 262 5.09 9.14 -16.44
N LEU A 263 5.69 8.15 -17.11
CA LEU A 263 5.81 6.79 -16.61
C LEU A 263 7.07 6.58 -15.77
N HIS A 264 7.93 7.58 -15.57
CA HIS A 264 9.10 7.44 -14.72
C HIS A 264 8.69 6.90 -13.32
N PRO A 265 9.36 5.84 -12.79
CA PRO A 265 8.94 5.20 -11.54
C PRO A 265 8.84 6.13 -10.33
N ALA A 266 9.67 7.19 -10.28
CA ALA A 266 9.61 8.20 -9.22
C ALA A 266 8.23 8.88 -9.08
N LEU A 267 7.41 8.95 -10.15
CA LEU A 267 6.07 9.51 -10.07
C LEU A 267 5.10 8.66 -9.24
N SER A 268 5.44 7.41 -8.95
CA SER A 268 4.72 6.60 -7.96
C SER A 268 4.76 7.20 -6.56
N LEU A 269 5.82 7.94 -6.20
CA LEU A 269 5.86 8.70 -4.95
C LEU A 269 4.75 9.76 -4.92
N VAL A 270 4.52 10.45 -6.05
CA VAL A 270 3.46 11.45 -6.15
C VAL A 270 2.09 10.80 -6.01
N VAL A 271 1.87 9.66 -6.66
CA VAL A 271 0.62 8.88 -6.52
C VAL A 271 0.37 8.50 -5.06
N LEU A 272 1.38 7.93 -4.38
CA LEU A 272 1.26 7.57 -2.96
C LEU A 272 1.02 8.79 -2.06
N LEU A 273 1.69 9.93 -2.31
CA LEU A 273 1.48 11.16 -1.55
C LEU A 273 0.06 11.72 -1.75
N VAL A 274 -0.48 11.68 -2.97
CA VAL A 274 -1.87 12.06 -3.25
C VAL A 274 -2.82 11.17 -2.44
N TRP A 275 -2.59 9.87 -2.44
CA TRP A 275 -3.39 8.93 -1.65
C TRP A 275 -3.19 9.06 -0.14
N ALA A 276 -2.08 9.59 0.34
CA ALA A 276 -1.89 9.90 1.76
C ALA A 276 -2.68 11.17 2.16
N VAL A 277 -2.67 12.20 1.30
CA VAL A 277 -3.20 13.54 1.62
C VAL A 277 -4.70 13.62 1.37
N VAL A 278 -5.19 13.13 0.23
CA VAL A 278 -6.59 13.31 -0.20
C VAL A 278 -7.58 12.66 0.78
N PRO A 279 -7.43 11.39 1.22
CA PRO A 279 -8.35 10.79 2.18
C PRO A 279 -8.37 11.53 3.51
N VAL A 280 -7.21 11.97 4.03
CA VAL A 280 -7.15 12.75 5.28
C VAL A 280 -7.84 14.11 5.11
N ALA A 281 -7.66 14.78 3.96
CA ALA A 281 -8.32 16.05 3.68
C ALA A 281 -9.85 15.89 3.57
N LEU A 282 -10.32 14.83 2.92
CA LEU A 282 -11.75 14.51 2.83
C LEU A 282 -12.32 14.11 4.19
N ALA A 283 -11.59 13.31 4.97
CA ALA A 283 -11.95 12.94 6.34
C ALA A 283 -12.09 14.18 7.23
N ARG A 284 -11.15 15.13 7.10
CA ARG A 284 -11.22 16.42 7.80
C ARG A 284 -12.49 17.19 7.43
N ARG A 285 -12.81 17.30 6.13
CA ARG A 285 -14.02 18.00 5.67
C ARG A 285 -15.29 17.36 6.24
N ALA A 286 -15.42 16.04 6.13
CA ALA A 286 -16.56 15.29 6.68
C ALA A 286 -16.67 15.46 8.20
N PHE A 287 -15.55 15.39 8.92
CA PHE A 287 -15.52 15.55 10.37
C PHE A 287 -15.88 16.99 10.81
N THR A 288 -15.49 18.01 10.05
CA THR A 288 -15.83 19.41 10.36
C THR A 288 -17.29 19.77 10.11
N ARG A 289 -17.94 19.19 9.09
CA ARG A 289 -19.34 19.49 8.76
C ARG A 289 -20.36 18.95 9.77
N GLY A 290 -19.93 18.08 10.68
CA GLY A 290 -20.84 17.43 11.63
C GLY A 290 -21.53 16.20 11.05
N ASP A 291 -21.29 15.86 9.78
CA ASP A 291 -21.76 14.62 9.13
C ASP A 291 -21.29 13.36 9.88
N ALA A 292 -20.20 13.53 10.63
CA ALA A 292 -19.54 12.53 11.44
C ALA A 292 -20.09 12.39 12.89
N LEU A 293 -21.13 13.14 13.26
CA LEU A 293 -21.82 13.05 14.55
C LEU A 293 -23.20 12.39 14.42
#